data_AF-A0A3M1EJI2-F1
#
_entry.id   AF-A0A3M1EJI2-F1
#
_cell.length_a   1.000
_cell.length_b   1.000
_cell.length_c   1.000
_cell.angle_alpha   90.00
_cell.angle_beta   90.00
_cell.angle_gamma   90.00
#
_symmetry.space_group_name_H-M   'P 1'
#
loop_
_entity.id
_entity.type
_entity.pdbx_description
1 polymer ?
#
loop_
_entity_poly.entity_id
_entity_poly.type
_entity_poly.pdbx_seq_one_letter_code
_entity_poly.pdbx_strand_id
1 'polypeptide(L)'
;MNLFQHDEHQKTFRVAGKFGLTFPTGSTRITGEKGRLPRPLQRGTGTVNPSVLLVATRLWRRFGLNADLGYTTYPEWRGVDPGDVLTYDVAPSFRVLPWVFRRFPDHQLDIMIELNGAWQGETYTDDVADPNSGGNILFASPGLQYIYDTVLVEASFQIPIPGGTALDGNQLDPEWAALLGVRWLIE
;
A
#
# COMPACT_ATOMS: atom_id res chain seq x y z
N MET A 1 -5.29 -11.04 -11.64
CA MET A 1 -5.42 -11.46 -13.05
C MET A 1 -4.27 -10.88 -13.83
N ASN A 2 -3.46 -11.69 -14.52
CA ASN A 2 -2.42 -11.18 -15.42
C ASN A 2 -3.09 -10.58 -16.65
N LEU A 3 -2.77 -9.32 -16.94
CA LEU A 3 -3.28 -8.59 -18.10
C LEU A 3 -2.28 -8.64 -19.26
N PHE A 4 -0.98 -8.58 -18.94
CA PHE A 4 0.10 -8.64 -19.92
C PHE A 4 1.34 -9.28 -19.31
N GLN A 5 2.08 -10.08 -20.09
CA GLN A 5 3.36 -10.64 -19.69
C GLN A 5 4.27 -10.77 -20.92
N HIS A 6 5.51 -10.31 -20.80
CA HIS A 6 6.56 -10.46 -21.80
C HIS A 6 7.87 -10.85 -21.11
N ASP A 7 8.40 -12.01 -21.48
CA ASP A 7 9.61 -12.58 -20.90
C ASP A 7 10.72 -12.69 -21.96
N GLU A 8 11.92 -12.25 -21.61
CA GLU A 8 13.14 -12.38 -22.41
C GLU A 8 14.26 -12.95 -21.54
N HIS A 9 15.39 -13.31 -22.15
CA HIS A 9 16.55 -13.74 -21.38
C HIS A 9 16.96 -12.66 -20.35
N GLN A 10 16.90 -13.01 -19.07
CA GLN A 10 17.16 -12.14 -17.91
C GLN A 10 16.27 -10.89 -17.83
N LYS A 11 15.11 -10.88 -18.47
CA LYS A 11 14.14 -9.79 -18.32
C LYS A 11 12.72 -10.33 -18.26
N THR A 12 11.91 -9.73 -17.40
CA THR A 12 10.49 -10.02 -17.32
C THR A 12 9.75 -8.71 -17.17
N PHE A 13 8.67 -8.55 -17.90
CA PHE A 13 7.72 -7.47 -17.69
C PHE A 13 6.32 -8.06 -17.54
N ARG A 14 5.62 -7.67 -16.49
CA ARG A 14 4.28 -8.14 -16.16
C ARG A 14 3.40 -6.98 -15.78
N VAL A 15 2.14 -7.05 -16.19
CA VAL A 15 1.07 -6.16 -15.74
C VAL A 15 -0.08 -7.04 -15.25
N ALA A 16 -0.55 -6.77 -14.05
CA ALA A 16 -1.66 -7.49 -13.44
C ALA A 16 -2.71 -6.51 -12.90
N GLY A 17 -3.97 -6.93 -12.96
CA GLY A 17 -5.09 -6.26 -12.32
C GLY A 17 -5.65 -7.11 -11.19
N LYS A 18 -6.02 -6.46 -10.09
CA LYS A 18 -6.73 -7.07 -8.96
C LYS A 18 -8.00 -6.25 -8.69
N PHE A 19 -9.09 -6.96 -8.44
CA PHE A 19 -10.33 -6.38 -7.94
C PHE A 19 -10.56 -6.92 -6.53
N GLY A 20 -11.09 -6.10 -5.64
CA GLY A 20 -11.32 -6.44 -4.24
C GLY A 20 -12.68 -5.93 -3.77
N LEU A 21 -13.22 -6.59 -2.75
CA LEU A 21 -14.36 -6.14 -1.97
C LEU A 21 -13.99 -6.26 -0.50
N THR A 22 -14.08 -5.17 0.25
CA THR A 22 -13.94 -5.18 1.71
C THR A 22 -15.32 -5.18 2.33
N PHE A 23 -15.65 -6.22 3.09
CA PHE A 23 -16.96 -6.37 3.73
C PHE A 23 -16.99 -5.73 5.14
N PRO A 24 -18.14 -5.19 5.58
CA PRO A 24 -18.26 -4.42 6.83
C PRO A 24 -18.34 -5.32 8.07
N THR A 25 -17.27 -6.03 8.38
CA THR A 25 -17.18 -6.89 9.59
C THR A 25 -16.60 -6.15 10.79
N GLY A 26 -15.92 -5.01 10.57
CA GLY A 26 -15.38 -4.16 11.63
C GLY A 26 -16.45 -3.39 12.40
N SER A 27 -16.20 -3.18 13.70
CA SER A 27 -17.12 -2.38 14.54
C SER A 27 -17.13 -0.92 14.11
N THR A 28 -18.34 -0.35 14.03
CA THR A 28 -18.60 1.06 13.72
C THR A 28 -19.00 1.88 14.95
N ARG A 29 -19.02 1.29 16.15
CA ARG A 29 -19.56 1.90 17.38
C ARG A 29 -18.61 1.77 18.57
N ILE A 30 -17.31 1.91 18.32
CA ILE A 30 -16.31 1.90 19.37
C ILE A 30 -16.47 3.18 20.20
N THR A 31 -16.49 3.02 21.52
CA THR A 31 -16.61 4.09 22.51
C THR A 31 -15.34 4.14 23.38
N GLY A 32 -14.87 5.34 23.68
CA GLY A 32 -13.89 5.62 24.71
C GLY A 32 -14.52 6.30 25.94
N GLU A 33 -13.68 6.83 26.83
CA GLU A 33 -14.12 7.49 28.07
C GLU A 33 -15.06 8.69 27.85
N LYS A 34 -14.93 9.37 26.71
CA LYS A 34 -15.72 10.55 26.34
C LYS A 34 -16.91 10.25 25.42
N GLY A 35 -17.28 8.97 25.27
CA GLY A 35 -18.35 8.53 24.37
C GLY A 35 -17.81 7.88 23.08
N ARG A 36 -18.58 7.93 21.98
CA ARG A 36 -18.19 7.30 20.72
C ARG A 36 -16.91 7.93 20.17
N LEU A 37 -15.95 7.10 19.76
CA LEU A 37 -14.73 7.59 19.14
C LEU A 37 -15.03 8.26 17.79
N PRO A 38 -14.26 9.28 17.39
CA PRO A 38 -14.31 9.86 16.04
C PRO A 38 -14.21 8.81 14.94
N ARG A 39 -14.72 9.13 13.75
CA ARG A 39 -14.77 8.19 12.61
C ARG A 39 -13.40 7.63 12.21
N PRO A 40 -12.29 8.40 12.20
CA PRO A 40 -10.96 7.85 11.90
C PRO A 40 -10.50 6.75 12.88
N LEU A 41 -11.06 6.71 14.09
CA LEU A 41 -10.74 5.71 15.11
C LEU A 41 -11.75 4.55 15.14
N GLN A 42 -12.74 4.54 14.24
CA GLN A 42 -13.63 3.41 14.06
C GLN A 42 -12.96 2.36 13.16
N ARG A 43 -13.02 1.08 13.56
CA ARG A 43 -12.35 -0.01 12.83
C ARG A 43 -13.05 -0.41 11.53
N GLY A 44 -14.32 -0.06 11.37
CA GLY A 44 -15.12 -0.40 10.20
C GLY A 44 -15.79 0.83 9.59
N THR A 45 -16.01 0.79 8.28
CA THR A 45 -16.72 1.84 7.53
C THR A 45 -18.24 1.67 7.64
N GLY A 46 -18.71 0.43 7.71
CA GLY A 46 -20.14 0.06 7.71
C GLY A 46 -20.67 -0.29 6.32
N THR A 47 -19.81 -0.25 5.31
CA THR A 47 -20.13 -0.43 3.89
C THR A 47 -19.31 -1.53 3.25
N VAL A 48 -19.77 -1.99 2.08
CA VAL A 48 -18.93 -2.80 1.19
C VAL A 48 -18.11 -1.83 0.34
N ASN A 49 -16.79 -1.93 0.43
CA ASN A 49 -15.87 -1.04 -0.28
C ASN A 49 -15.22 -1.79 -1.45
N PRO A 50 -15.63 -1.55 -2.71
CA PRO A 50 -14.94 -2.10 -3.84
C PRO A 50 -13.62 -1.39 -4.10
N SER A 51 -12.65 -2.16 -4.59
CA SER A 51 -11.33 -1.66 -4.97
C SER A 51 -10.83 -2.29 -6.25
N VAL A 52 -9.99 -1.53 -6.95
CA VAL A 52 -9.21 -1.99 -8.09
C VAL A 52 -7.74 -1.63 -7.86
N LEU A 53 -6.83 -2.50 -8.29
CA LEU A 53 -5.39 -2.29 -8.21
C LEU A 53 -4.75 -2.75 -9.51
N LEU A 54 -3.95 -1.89 -10.12
CA LEU A 54 -3.09 -2.21 -11.25
C LEU A 54 -1.66 -2.29 -10.75
N VAL A 55 -0.96 -3.38 -11.10
CA VAL A 55 0.42 -3.62 -10.70
C VAL A 55 1.24 -3.86 -11.95
N ALA A 56 2.39 -3.20 -12.07
CA ALA A 56 3.38 -3.42 -13.09
C ALA A 56 4.71 -3.81 -12.46
N THR A 57 5.31 -4.89 -12.93
CA THR A 57 6.62 -5.36 -12.47
C THR A 57 7.55 -5.51 -13.66
N ARG A 58 8.72 -4.89 -13.56
CA ARG A 58 9.82 -5.08 -14.51
C ARG A 58 11.04 -5.61 -13.77
N LEU A 59 11.55 -6.75 -14.20
CA LEU A 59 12.81 -7.32 -13.72
C LEU A 59 13.80 -7.32 -14.88
N TRP A 60 15.04 -6.90 -14.63
CA TRP A 60 16.13 -7.02 -15.60
C TRP A 60 17.45 -7.25 -14.90
N ARG A 61 18.11 -8.36 -15.21
CA ARG A 61 19.38 -8.79 -14.60
C ARG A 61 19.27 -8.91 -13.07
N ARG A 62 19.56 -7.81 -12.37
CA ARG A 62 19.55 -7.67 -10.89
C ARG A 62 18.70 -6.52 -10.40
N PHE A 63 18.11 -5.77 -11.31
CA PHE A 63 17.23 -4.67 -10.98
C PHE A 63 15.79 -5.14 -11.07
N GLY A 64 14.98 -4.67 -10.13
CA GLY A 64 13.55 -4.74 -10.19
C GLY A 64 12.95 -3.34 -10.14
N LEU A 65 11.77 -3.21 -10.70
CA LEU A 65 10.91 -2.04 -10.54
C LEU A 65 9.49 -2.57 -10.40
N ASN A 66 8.88 -2.31 -9.25
CA ASN A 66 7.44 -2.44 -9.07
C ASN A 66 6.81 -1.07 -9.11
N ALA A 67 5.61 -0.99 -9.66
CA ALA A 67 4.76 0.18 -9.54
C ALA A 67 3.31 -0.28 -9.46
N ASP A 68 2.52 0.36 -8.62
CA ASP A 68 1.09 0.09 -8.55
C ASP A 68 0.25 1.34 -8.35
N LEU A 69 -1.00 1.24 -8.79
CA LEU A 69 -2.00 2.28 -8.71
C LEU A 69 -3.33 1.62 -8.32
N GLY A 70 -3.87 2.05 -7.20
CA GLY A 70 -5.09 1.51 -6.61
C GLY A 70 -6.14 2.57 -6.38
N TYR A 71 -7.41 2.19 -6.52
CA TYR A 71 -8.55 3.05 -6.19
C TYR A 71 -9.56 2.26 -5.38
N THR A 72 -10.01 2.83 -4.27
CA THR A 72 -11.03 2.24 -3.40
C THR A 72 -12.13 3.26 -3.17
N THR A 73 -13.38 2.85 -3.42
CA THR A 73 -14.53 3.70 -3.10
C THR A 73 -15.01 3.43 -1.68
N TYR A 74 -15.39 4.48 -0.97
CA TYR A 74 -15.96 4.39 0.38
C TYR A 74 -17.37 4.96 0.39
N PRO A 75 -18.42 4.15 0.09
CA PRO A 75 -19.78 4.65 0.07
C PRO A 75 -20.20 5.24 1.42
N GLU A 76 -21.11 6.22 1.35
CA GLU A 76 -21.68 6.86 2.54
C GLU A 76 -22.41 5.85 3.43
N TRP A 77 -22.26 6.02 4.76
CA TRP A 77 -23.03 5.27 5.74
C TRP A 77 -23.41 6.10 6.95
N ARG A 78 -24.72 6.20 7.17
CA ARG A 78 -25.34 6.97 8.27
C ARG A 78 -24.90 8.44 8.26
N GLY A 79 -25.01 9.08 7.10
CA GLY A 79 -24.67 10.50 6.96
C GLY A 79 -23.18 10.75 6.98
N VAL A 80 -22.32 9.75 6.73
CA VAL A 80 -20.86 9.97 6.69
C VAL A 80 -20.28 9.36 5.43
N ASP A 81 -19.75 10.21 4.57
CA ASP A 81 -18.92 9.87 3.40
C ASP A 81 -17.45 10.12 3.77
N PRO A 82 -16.62 9.09 3.92
CA PRO A 82 -15.20 9.25 4.27
C PRO A 82 -14.31 9.82 3.15
N GLY A 83 -14.82 9.88 1.92
CA GLY A 83 -14.03 10.14 0.73
C GLY A 83 -13.33 8.89 0.19
N ASP A 84 -13.26 8.81 -1.14
CA ASP A 84 -12.57 7.74 -1.85
C ASP A 84 -11.05 7.86 -1.72
N VAL A 85 -10.33 6.75 -1.90
CA VAL A 85 -8.87 6.70 -1.74
C VAL A 85 -8.19 6.23 -3.02
N LEU A 86 -7.18 7.00 -3.46
CA LEU A 86 -6.24 6.64 -4.50
C LEU A 86 -4.89 6.31 -3.85
N THR A 87 -4.40 5.09 -4.04
CA THR A 87 -3.05 4.68 -3.59
C THR A 87 -2.12 4.54 -4.77
N TYR A 88 -0.85 4.87 -4.59
CA TYR A 88 0.16 4.71 -5.62
C TYR A 88 1.51 4.33 -5.01
N ASP A 89 2.26 3.54 -5.74
CA ASP A 89 3.57 3.05 -5.32
C ASP A 89 4.56 2.97 -6.49
N VAL A 90 5.83 3.25 -6.21
CA VAL A 90 6.96 2.92 -7.09
C VAL A 90 8.15 2.43 -6.25
N ALA A 91 8.57 1.19 -6.48
CA ALA A 91 9.65 0.52 -5.75
C ALA A 91 10.75 -0.02 -6.69
N PRO A 92 11.80 0.75 -6.98
CA PRO A 92 13.04 0.20 -7.50
C PRO A 92 13.71 -0.72 -6.47
N SER A 93 14.18 -1.88 -6.94
CA SER A 93 14.92 -2.85 -6.14
C SER A 93 16.20 -3.29 -6.83
N PHE A 94 17.15 -3.75 -6.03
CA PHE A 94 18.42 -4.30 -6.49
C PHE A 94 18.77 -5.56 -5.71
N ARG A 95 19.00 -6.66 -6.44
CA ARG A 95 19.47 -7.92 -5.88
C ARG A 95 20.93 -7.81 -5.49
N VAL A 96 21.22 -7.71 -4.20
CA VAL A 96 22.59 -7.66 -3.64
C VAL A 96 23.24 -9.03 -3.65
N LEU A 97 22.50 -10.09 -3.29
CA LEU A 97 22.99 -11.47 -3.30
C LEU A 97 21.96 -12.43 -3.93
N PRO A 98 22.41 -13.52 -4.58
CA PRO A 98 23.79 -13.76 -4.98
C PRO A 98 24.15 -12.87 -6.19
N TRP A 99 25.43 -12.53 -6.33
CA TRP A 99 25.88 -11.73 -7.49
C TRP A 99 25.65 -12.46 -8.82
N VAL A 100 25.85 -13.78 -8.79
CA VAL A 100 25.54 -14.74 -9.85
C VAL A 100 24.94 -15.96 -9.17
N PHE A 101 23.80 -16.46 -9.64
CA PHE A 101 23.26 -17.73 -9.18
C PHE A 101 24.19 -18.87 -9.59
N ARG A 102 24.70 -19.62 -8.60
CA ARG A 102 25.62 -20.76 -8.85
C ARG A 102 24.97 -22.12 -8.58
N ARG A 103 23.95 -22.16 -7.72
CA ARG A 103 23.12 -23.33 -7.43
C ARG A 103 21.66 -22.91 -7.32
N PHE A 104 20.75 -23.86 -7.49
CA PHE A 104 19.34 -23.66 -7.25
C PHE A 104 18.88 -24.68 -6.19
N PRO A 105 18.17 -24.28 -5.12
CA PRO A 105 17.89 -22.90 -4.72
C PRO A 105 19.13 -22.19 -4.16
N ASP A 106 19.23 -20.88 -4.39
CA ASP A 106 20.21 -19.99 -3.76
C ASP A 106 19.45 -18.98 -2.90
N HIS A 107 20.07 -18.47 -1.85
CA HIS A 107 19.47 -17.41 -1.04
C HIS A 107 19.60 -16.06 -1.76
N GLN A 108 18.51 -15.32 -1.86
CA GLN A 108 18.48 -14.01 -2.50
C GLN A 108 18.26 -12.90 -1.46
N LEU A 109 19.05 -11.83 -1.55
CA LEU A 109 18.89 -10.61 -0.77
C LEU A 109 18.71 -9.45 -1.73
N ASP A 110 17.56 -8.79 -1.62
CA ASP A 110 17.23 -7.58 -2.35
C ASP A 110 17.17 -6.39 -1.38
N ILE A 111 17.62 -5.23 -1.85
CA ILE A 111 17.35 -3.94 -1.21
C ILE A 111 16.40 -3.16 -2.10
N MET A 112 15.57 -2.31 -1.50
CA MET A 112 14.66 -1.44 -2.23
C MET A 112 14.51 -0.10 -1.53
N ILE A 113 14.10 0.89 -2.32
CA ILE A 113 13.58 2.16 -1.82
C ILE A 113 12.24 2.32 -2.49
N GLU A 114 11.19 2.39 -1.69
CA GLU A 114 9.83 2.46 -2.16
C GLU A 114 9.28 3.87 -1.93
N LEU A 115 8.59 4.43 -2.93
CA LEU A 115 7.85 5.67 -2.81
C LEU A 115 6.37 5.32 -2.84
N ASN A 116 5.72 5.30 -1.68
CA ASN A 116 4.30 5.00 -1.56
C ASN A 116 3.52 6.21 -1.04
N GLY A 117 2.33 6.41 -1.59
CA GLY A 117 1.46 7.48 -1.16
C GLY A 117 -0.02 7.12 -1.29
N ALA A 118 -0.82 7.91 -0.59
CA ALA A 118 -2.26 7.82 -0.62
C ALA A 118 -2.86 9.22 -0.65
N TRP A 119 -3.74 9.44 -1.63
CA TRP A 119 -4.63 10.58 -1.64
C TRP A 119 -6.02 10.12 -1.19
N GLN A 120 -6.62 10.87 -0.29
CA GLN A 120 -7.98 10.64 0.19
C GLN A 120 -8.84 11.88 -0.08
N GLY A 121 -10.06 11.65 -0.57
CA GLY A 121 -11.06 12.70 -0.71
C GLY A 121 -11.49 13.26 0.65
N GLU A 122 -12.03 14.47 0.64
CA GLU A 122 -12.60 15.08 1.85
C GLU A 122 -13.73 14.22 2.43
N THR A 123 -13.85 14.23 3.75
CA THR A 123 -14.97 13.61 4.48
C THR A 123 -16.14 14.57 4.54
N TYR A 124 -17.35 14.05 4.29
CA TYR A 124 -18.61 14.76 4.46
C TYR A 124 -19.43 14.11 5.57
N THR A 125 -20.02 14.92 6.46
CA THR A 125 -21.01 14.48 7.44
C THR A 125 -22.31 15.24 7.24
N ASP A 126 -23.39 14.52 6.93
CA ASP A 126 -24.71 15.08 6.60
C ASP A 126 -24.58 16.22 5.55
N ASP A 127 -23.85 15.94 4.46
CA ASP A 127 -23.51 16.86 3.37
C ASP A 127 -22.63 18.08 3.75
N VAL A 128 -22.08 18.10 4.97
CA VAL A 128 -21.15 19.14 5.43
C VAL A 128 -19.71 18.62 5.34
N ALA A 129 -18.89 19.28 4.52
CA ALA A 129 -17.46 18.98 4.40
C ALA A 129 -16.74 19.22 5.74
N ASP A 130 -15.88 18.30 6.15
CA ASP A 130 -14.92 18.50 7.24
C ASP A 130 -13.64 19.12 6.65
N PRO A 131 -13.35 20.40 6.95
CA PRO A 131 -12.18 21.09 6.40
C PRO A 131 -10.84 20.55 6.91
N ASN A 132 -10.85 19.61 7.87
CA ASN A 132 -9.67 18.96 8.41
C ASN A 132 -9.63 17.47 8.03
N SER A 133 -10.04 17.13 6.82
CA SER A 133 -10.09 15.75 6.33
C SER A 133 -9.66 15.66 4.88
N GLY A 134 -9.08 14.53 4.48
CA GLY A 134 -8.58 14.33 3.13
C GLY A 134 -7.14 14.82 2.95
N GLY A 135 -6.72 14.86 1.68
CA GLY A 135 -5.39 15.29 1.27
C GLY A 135 -4.49 14.11 0.86
N ASN A 136 -3.19 14.39 0.76
CA ASN A 136 -2.19 13.43 0.29
C ASN A 136 -1.13 13.16 1.35
N ILE A 137 -0.72 11.92 1.49
CA ILE A 137 0.45 11.52 2.28
C ILE A 137 1.42 10.78 1.37
N LEU A 138 2.71 11.06 1.52
CA LEU A 138 3.78 10.46 0.73
C LEU A 138 4.94 10.01 1.62
N PHE A 139 5.37 8.77 1.47
CA PHE A 139 6.45 8.16 2.21
C PHE A 139 7.59 7.71 1.29
N ALA A 140 8.82 7.84 1.80
CA ALA A 140 9.99 7.11 1.32
C ALA A 140 10.24 5.93 2.26
N SER A 141 10.38 4.75 1.68
CA SER A 141 10.32 3.48 2.38
C SER A 141 11.51 2.61 2.01
N PRO A 142 12.72 2.85 2.58
CA PRO A 142 13.82 1.91 2.45
C PRO A 142 13.44 0.54 3.03
N GLY A 143 13.80 -0.52 2.32
CA GLY A 143 13.49 -1.88 2.72
C GLY A 143 14.46 -2.93 2.19
N LEU A 144 14.31 -4.13 2.70
CA LEU A 144 15.06 -5.31 2.31
C LEU A 144 14.14 -6.52 2.22
N GLN A 145 14.44 -7.42 1.29
CA GLN A 145 13.76 -8.69 1.10
C GLN A 145 14.80 -9.81 1.09
N TYR A 146 14.60 -10.81 1.94
CA TYR A 146 15.42 -12.01 2.00
C TYR A 146 14.59 -13.21 1.60
N ILE A 147 14.98 -13.87 0.51
CA ILE A 147 14.34 -15.06 -0.02
C ILE A 147 15.25 -16.24 0.27
N TYR A 148 14.73 -17.21 1.01
CA TYR A 148 15.40 -18.47 1.30
C TYR A 148 14.44 -19.60 0.93
N ASP A 149 14.80 -20.34 -0.12
CA ASP A 149 13.98 -21.43 -0.67
C ASP A 149 12.57 -20.94 -1.03
N THR A 150 11.54 -21.35 -0.28
CA THR A 150 10.14 -20.96 -0.48
C THR A 150 9.65 -19.89 0.50
N VAL A 151 10.55 -19.30 1.29
CA VAL A 151 10.19 -18.27 2.27
C VAL A 151 10.78 -16.93 1.87
N LEU A 152 9.94 -15.90 1.87
CA LEU A 152 10.34 -14.50 1.74
C LEU A 152 10.10 -13.80 3.07
N VAL A 153 11.15 -13.17 3.61
CA VAL A 153 11.08 -12.26 4.76
C VAL A 153 11.36 -10.85 4.27
N GLU A 154 10.55 -9.90 4.68
CA GLU A 154 10.69 -8.50 4.27
C GLU A 154 10.61 -7.55 5.47
N ALA A 155 11.37 -6.46 5.37
CA ALA A 155 11.34 -5.38 6.33
C ALA A 155 11.42 -4.03 5.60
N SER A 156 10.62 -3.06 5.99
CA SER A 156 10.71 -1.69 5.48
C SER A 156 10.38 -0.66 6.56
N PHE A 157 10.95 0.54 6.41
CA PHE A 157 10.70 1.69 7.28
C PHE A 157 10.12 2.82 6.46
N GLN A 158 8.87 3.17 6.68
CA GLN A 158 8.21 4.27 5.99
C GLN A 158 8.48 5.59 6.71
N ILE A 159 9.03 6.55 5.97
CA ILE A 159 9.39 7.87 6.48
C ILE A 159 8.63 8.91 5.64
N PRO A 160 7.78 9.75 6.24
CA PRO A 160 7.08 10.81 5.53
C PRO A 160 8.07 11.74 4.84
N ILE A 161 7.81 12.07 3.58
CA ILE A 161 8.64 13.01 2.83
C ILE A 161 8.24 14.44 3.23
N PRO A 162 9.19 15.28 3.71
CA PRO A 162 8.91 16.68 3.97
C PRO A 162 8.34 17.37 2.72
N GLY A 163 7.15 17.99 2.84
CA GLY A 163 6.44 18.63 1.74
C GLY A 163 5.76 17.67 0.74
N GLY A 164 5.89 16.35 0.91
CA GLY A 164 5.12 15.34 0.18
C GLY A 164 3.77 15.04 0.83
N THR A 165 3.65 15.30 2.13
CA THR A 165 2.39 15.29 2.87
C THR A 165 1.70 16.65 2.72
N ALA A 166 0.49 16.63 2.16
CA ALA A 166 -0.39 17.77 1.95
C ALA A 166 -1.78 17.40 2.47
N LEU A 167 -1.92 17.43 3.80
CA LEU A 167 -3.19 17.19 4.48
C LEU A 167 -4.01 18.49 4.54
N ASP A 168 -5.33 18.35 4.41
CA ASP A 168 -6.24 19.49 4.48
C ASP A 168 -6.44 19.95 5.93
N GLY A 169 -6.41 21.25 6.17
CA GLY A 169 -6.66 21.84 7.48
C GLY A 169 -5.69 21.37 8.58
N ASN A 170 -6.23 21.14 9.78
CA ASN A 170 -5.46 20.73 10.95
C ASN A 170 -5.60 19.22 11.20
N GLN A 171 -4.75 18.44 10.54
CA GLN A 171 -4.67 16.98 10.71
C GLN A 171 -3.36 16.57 11.40
N LEU A 172 -3.35 15.35 11.95
CA LEU A 172 -2.14 14.77 12.53
C LEU A 172 -1.25 14.22 11.41
N ASP A 173 -0.05 14.77 11.29
CA ASP A 173 0.95 14.24 10.37
C ASP A 173 1.45 12.86 10.85
N PRO A 174 1.56 11.87 9.96
CA PRO A 174 2.20 10.61 10.30
C PRO A 174 3.70 10.83 10.56
N GLU A 175 4.28 10.08 11.51
CA GLU A 175 5.69 10.20 11.86
C GLU A 175 6.58 9.16 11.17
N TRP A 176 6.33 7.88 11.41
CA TRP A 176 7.04 6.77 10.78
C TRP A 176 6.24 5.48 10.98
N ALA A 177 6.47 4.51 10.11
CA ALA A 177 5.96 3.15 10.28
C ALA A 177 7.06 2.13 9.99
N ALA A 178 7.00 0.98 10.65
CA ALA A 178 7.85 -0.17 10.35
C ALA A 178 6.97 -1.35 9.95
N LEU A 179 7.33 -1.99 8.84
CA LEU A 179 6.64 -3.17 8.33
C LEU A 179 7.60 -4.36 8.38
N LEU A 180 7.09 -5.48 8.89
CA LEU A 180 7.75 -6.77 8.85
C LEU A 180 6.76 -7.78 8.26
N GLY A 181 7.21 -8.50 7.24
CA GLY A 181 6.39 -9.47 6.52
C GLY A 181 7.09 -10.81 6.37
N VAL A 182 6.31 -11.88 6.39
CA VAL A 182 6.77 -13.23 6.03
C VAL A 182 5.76 -13.79 5.04
N ARG A 183 6.24 -14.27 3.89
CA ARG A 183 5.43 -14.87 2.84
C ARG A 183 5.96 -16.26 2.54
N TRP A 184 5.04 -17.22 2.43
CA TRP A 184 5.32 -18.53 1.87
C TRP A 184 5.03 -18.48 0.38
N LEU A 185 6.05 -18.74 -0.43
CA LEU A 185 5.98 -18.78 -1.88
C LEU A 185 5.50 -20.17 -2.29
N ILE A 186 4.21 -20.29 -2.59
CA ILE A 186 3.63 -21.51 -3.15
C ILE A 186 3.69 -21.37 -4.68
N GLU A 187 4.26 -22.37 -5.34
CA GLU A 187 4.27 -22.50 -6.80
C GLU A 187 2.88 -22.85 -7.37
#